data_AF-A0A2D5RXG2-F1
#
_entry.id   AF-A0A2D5RXG2-F1
#
_cell.length_a   1.000
_cell.length_b   1.000
_cell.length_c   1.000
_cell.angle_alpha   90.00
_cell.angle_beta   90.00
_cell.angle_gamma   90.00
#
_symmetry.space_group_name_H-M   'P 1'
#
loop_
_entity.id
_entity.type
_entity.pdbx_description
1 polymer ?
#
loop_
_entity_poly.entity_id
_entity_poly.type
_entity_poly.pdbx_seq_one_letter_code
_entity_poly.pdbx_strand_id
1 'polypeptide(L)'
;MKIIISGNKKALLKNITENIDTHYADSLATILISKKEGSIKLITGKPPLCSHCVFTLDTSSTHVKDAQFSIDGSFAKQLPCYFSENEDIELSVNTLSSSATSIELIHKDTKSNENALRRCECVDVYEAHLTYLKESSQRPTSTASKAAIERVIFESTETMPFEFLEMNVDKQHFKIQRNGDVEEVQFPDNLKLPVSLVLTEGITRKLDNLCKATEGDEIEVAQQGELLTFKTPETTITYSLAGVEEFFAKKPLKFIKEQHVIVSFYTFKMEVRHCLTEYKTIKKADSALLYLSDNKAAITFITPPYEFIQPITITKTCSKTKNSESLYRFSPKVLLGINIGDLTQAKSTRLDILKYENGERKLGVYFSLENKLPHRTISIEKDESQLPIVLALLEELDQNQADTKTQSTKQELQKDLFADVMEECDDY
;
A
#
# COMPACT_ATOMS: atom_id res chain seq x y z
N MET A 1 4.68 -13.97 40.64
CA MET A 1 3.69 -12.88 40.49
C MET A 1 2.72 -13.31 39.41
N LYS A 2 1.42 -13.15 39.61
CA LYS A 2 0.40 -13.43 38.59
C LYS A 2 -0.11 -12.10 38.06
N ILE A 3 0.07 -11.87 36.77
CA ILE A 3 -0.23 -10.62 36.07
C ILE A 3 -1.28 -10.93 35.03
N ILE A 4 -2.39 -10.20 35.06
CA ILE A 4 -3.48 -10.36 34.10
C ILE A 4 -3.59 -9.09 33.27
N ILE A 5 -3.49 -9.24 31.95
CA ILE A 5 -3.69 -8.16 30.97
C ILE A 5 -4.95 -8.48 30.20
N SER A 6 -5.85 -7.50 30.09
CA SER A 6 -7.15 -7.73 29.46
C SER A 6 -7.03 -8.07 27.97
N GLY A 7 -7.89 -8.97 27.50
CA GLY A 7 -7.95 -9.41 26.12
C GLY A 7 -8.14 -8.29 25.10
N ASN A 8 -8.83 -7.22 25.50
CA ASN A 8 -9.06 -6.04 24.65
C ASN A 8 -7.76 -5.27 24.32
N LYS A 9 -6.66 -5.49 25.05
CA LYS A 9 -5.36 -4.84 24.81
C LYS A 9 -4.50 -5.55 23.76
N LYS A 10 -4.99 -6.66 23.18
CA LYS A 10 -4.30 -7.42 22.12
C LYS A 10 -3.83 -6.53 20.96
N ALA A 11 -4.68 -5.61 20.49
CA ALA A 11 -4.37 -4.74 19.36
C ALA A 11 -3.19 -3.79 19.67
N LEU A 12 -3.17 -3.18 20.86
CA LEU A 12 -2.07 -2.32 21.30
C LEU A 12 -0.75 -3.10 21.43
N LEU A 13 -0.82 -4.30 22.01
CA LEU A 13 0.37 -5.16 22.13
C LEU A 13 0.91 -5.55 20.76
N LYS A 14 0.02 -5.88 19.80
CA LYS A 14 0.39 -6.18 18.41
C LYS A 14 1.10 -4.99 17.75
N ASN A 15 0.57 -3.78 17.90
CA ASN A 15 1.14 -2.56 17.31
C ASN A 15 2.61 -2.33 17.71
N ILE A 16 2.98 -2.61 18.97
CA ILE A 16 4.35 -2.38 19.44
C ILE A 16 5.29 -3.57 19.17
N THR A 17 4.77 -4.79 19.07
CA THR A 17 5.59 -6.00 18.90
C THR A 17 5.86 -6.36 17.44
N GLU A 18 5.03 -5.89 16.51
CA GLU A 18 5.24 -6.11 15.06
C GLU A 18 6.60 -5.57 14.57
N ASN A 19 7.09 -4.50 15.18
CA ASN A 19 8.35 -3.84 14.80
C ASN A 19 9.61 -4.51 15.40
N ILE A 20 9.45 -5.59 16.17
CA ILE A 20 10.59 -6.35 16.69
C ILE A 20 11.30 -7.05 15.52
N ASP A 21 12.56 -6.72 15.30
CA ASP A 21 13.39 -7.38 14.29
C ASP A 21 14.07 -8.64 14.88
N THR A 22 13.45 -9.79 14.62
CA THR A 22 13.88 -11.09 15.13
C THR A 22 15.09 -11.68 14.38
N HIS A 23 15.64 -10.99 13.37
CA HIS A 23 16.90 -11.42 12.74
C HIS A 23 18.12 -11.17 13.65
N TYR A 24 17.98 -10.24 14.60
CA TYR A 24 19.03 -9.93 15.57
C TYR A 24 18.87 -10.78 16.83
N ALA A 25 19.92 -11.53 17.17
CA ALA A 25 19.94 -12.41 18.34
C ALA A 25 19.81 -11.65 19.69
N ASP A 26 20.14 -10.35 19.71
CA ASP A 26 20.02 -9.45 20.86
C ASP A 26 18.73 -8.61 20.84
N SER A 27 17.75 -8.99 20.02
CA SER A 27 16.45 -8.31 20.03
C SER A 27 15.71 -8.64 21.33
N LEU A 28 15.70 -7.72 22.28
CA LEU A 28 15.03 -7.87 23.58
C LEU A 28 13.75 -7.05 23.66
N ALA A 29 12.84 -7.44 24.57
CA ALA A 29 11.74 -6.59 25.03
C ALA A 29 11.87 -6.38 26.54
N THR A 30 11.77 -5.14 26.99
CA THR A 30 11.87 -4.79 28.41
C THR A 30 10.50 -4.68 29.05
N ILE A 31 10.35 -5.30 30.22
CA ILE A 31 9.14 -5.28 31.04
C ILE A 31 9.42 -4.51 32.32
N LEU A 32 8.57 -3.51 32.61
CA LEU A 32 8.57 -2.78 33.87
C LEU A 32 7.21 -2.99 34.54
N ILE A 33 7.20 -3.48 35.78
CA ILE A 33 6.00 -3.68 36.58
C ILE A 33 6.05 -2.70 37.75
N SER A 34 4.97 -1.94 37.93
CA SER A 34 4.80 -1.00 39.05
C SER A 34 3.64 -1.45 39.92
N LYS A 35 3.93 -1.87 41.15
CA LYS A 35 2.92 -2.20 42.15
C LYS A 35 2.13 -0.96 42.56
N LYS A 36 2.81 0.19 42.69
CA LYS A 36 2.17 1.45 43.12
C LYS A 36 1.15 1.92 42.09
N GLU A 37 1.49 1.84 40.81
CA GLU A 37 0.61 2.26 39.71
C GLU A 37 -0.35 1.14 39.29
N GLY A 38 -0.11 -0.09 39.73
CA GLY A 38 -0.89 -1.25 39.29
C GLY A 38 -0.75 -1.43 37.78
N SER A 39 0.46 -1.31 37.23
CA SER A 39 0.70 -1.27 35.79
C SER A 39 1.82 -2.21 35.35
N ILE A 40 1.75 -2.62 34.08
CA ILE A 40 2.86 -3.24 33.35
C ILE A 40 3.14 -2.42 32.10
N LYS A 41 4.42 -2.11 31.87
CA LYS A 41 4.90 -1.44 30.67
C LYS A 41 5.81 -2.38 29.90
N LEU A 42 5.55 -2.51 28.59
CA LEU A 42 6.40 -3.26 27.67
C LEU A 42 7.06 -2.28 26.71
N ILE A 43 8.39 -2.36 26.56
CA ILE A 43 9.17 -1.60 25.59
C ILE A 43 9.82 -2.55 24.59
N THR A 44 9.73 -2.21 23.31
CA THR A 44 10.17 -3.03 22.18
C THR A 44 10.91 -2.19 21.14
N GLY A 45 11.60 -2.86 20.22
CA GLY A 45 12.37 -2.24 19.14
C GLY A 45 13.80 -1.93 19.55
N LYS A 46 14.51 -1.17 18.73
CA LYS A 46 15.86 -0.68 19.04
C LYS A 46 15.90 0.83 18.85
N PRO A 47 16.60 1.60 19.70
CA PRO A 47 16.70 3.04 19.50
C PRO A 47 17.28 3.37 18.11
N PRO A 48 16.78 4.43 17.45
CA PRO A 48 15.73 5.36 17.91
C PRO A 48 14.29 4.86 17.68
N LEU A 49 14.10 3.71 17.04
CA LEU A 49 12.80 3.13 16.64
C LEU A 49 12.20 2.24 17.72
N CYS A 50 12.12 2.77 18.95
CA CYS A 50 11.47 2.07 20.04
C CYS A 50 9.97 2.36 20.08
N SER A 51 9.23 1.41 20.64
CA SER A 51 7.80 1.53 20.95
C SER A 51 7.56 1.07 22.38
N HIS A 52 6.54 1.59 23.04
CA HIS A 52 6.12 1.05 24.32
C HIS A 52 4.61 1.15 24.51
N CYS A 53 4.07 0.26 25.32
CA CYS A 53 2.69 0.33 25.79
C CYS A 53 2.65 0.19 27.31
N VAL A 54 1.60 0.74 27.91
CA VAL A 54 1.30 0.65 29.34
C VAL A 54 -0.08 0.07 29.50
N PHE A 55 -0.20 -0.97 30.33
CA PHE A 55 -1.47 -1.58 30.68
C PHE A 55 -1.69 -1.48 32.18
N THR A 56 -2.88 -1.04 32.56
CA THR A 56 -3.38 -1.22 33.92
C THR A 56 -3.64 -2.71 34.14
N LEU A 57 -3.15 -3.24 35.25
CA LEU A 57 -3.32 -4.62 35.64
C LEU A 57 -4.76 -4.87 36.09
N ASP A 58 -5.31 -6.02 35.72
CA ASP A 58 -6.61 -6.43 36.23
C ASP A 58 -6.55 -6.64 37.75
N THR A 59 -7.65 -6.34 38.45
CA THR A 59 -7.79 -6.48 39.91
C THR A 59 -7.56 -7.91 40.42
N SER A 60 -7.73 -8.91 39.55
CA SER A 60 -7.45 -10.33 39.82
C SER A 60 -5.96 -10.69 39.73
N SER A 61 -5.09 -9.75 39.34
CA SER A 61 -3.63 -9.91 39.44
C SER A 61 -3.21 -10.05 40.90
N THR A 62 -2.38 -11.06 41.21
CA THR A 62 -1.99 -11.37 42.60
C THR A 62 -0.48 -11.35 42.81
N HIS A 63 -0.09 -11.00 44.04
CA HIS A 63 1.31 -10.94 44.46
C HIS A 63 2.19 -10.00 43.62
N VAL A 64 1.60 -8.95 43.05
CA VAL A 64 2.33 -7.95 42.24
C VAL A 64 3.39 -7.24 43.09
N LYS A 65 4.60 -7.15 42.56
CA LYS A 65 5.75 -6.42 43.13
C LYS A 65 6.39 -5.60 42.02
N ASP A 66 7.13 -4.56 42.42
CA ASP A 66 7.96 -3.81 41.48
C ASP A 66 9.02 -4.75 40.90
N ALA A 67 9.17 -4.73 39.58
CA ALA A 67 10.16 -5.54 38.88
C ALA A 67 10.52 -4.90 37.54
N GLN A 68 11.78 -5.09 37.13
CA GLN A 68 12.28 -4.71 35.82
C GLN A 68 13.17 -5.83 35.29
N PHE A 69 12.98 -6.21 34.04
CA PHE A 69 13.76 -7.25 33.37
C PHE A 69 13.52 -7.17 31.86
N SER A 70 14.29 -7.93 31.09
CA SER A 70 14.03 -8.13 29.67
C SER A 70 13.78 -9.60 29.35
N ILE A 71 13.13 -9.83 28.22
CA ILE A 71 12.83 -11.14 27.66
C ILE A 71 13.25 -11.17 26.20
N ASP A 72 13.40 -12.37 25.66
CA ASP A 72 13.65 -12.58 24.23
C ASP A 72 12.56 -11.89 23.38
N GLY A 73 13.01 -11.16 22.36
CA GLY A 73 12.14 -10.40 21.48
C GLY A 73 11.26 -11.29 20.60
N SER A 74 11.72 -12.48 20.22
CA SER A 74 10.88 -13.43 19.49
C SER A 74 9.73 -13.93 20.36
N PHE A 75 9.99 -14.21 21.65
CA PHE A 75 8.95 -14.53 22.61
C PHE A 75 7.95 -13.37 22.77
N ALA A 76 8.44 -12.14 22.96
CA ALA A 76 7.58 -10.96 23.06
C ALA A 76 6.73 -10.74 21.79
N LYS A 77 7.31 -10.97 20.61
CA LYS A 77 6.64 -10.86 19.31
C LYS A 77 5.49 -11.85 19.14
N GLN A 78 5.56 -13.01 19.78
CA GLN A 78 4.50 -14.01 19.72
C GLN A 78 3.38 -13.78 20.74
N LEU A 79 3.57 -12.95 21.77
CA LEU A 79 2.57 -12.72 22.81
C LEU A 79 1.17 -12.36 22.26
N PRO A 80 1.01 -11.42 21.29
CA PRO A 80 -0.31 -11.10 20.74
C PRO A 80 -1.01 -12.29 20.10
N CYS A 81 -0.26 -13.26 19.57
CA CYS A 81 -0.81 -14.45 18.92
C CYS A 81 -1.45 -15.42 19.91
N TYR A 82 -1.12 -15.31 21.20
CA TYR A 82 -1.67 -16.16 22.26
C TYR A 82 -2.92 -15.60 22.94
N PHE A 83 -3.32 -14.37 22.61
CA PHE A 83 -4.61 -13.83 23.03
C PHE A 83 -5.71 -14.46 22.17
N SER A 84 -6.56 -15.31 22.76
CA SER A 84 -7.82 -15.71 22.14
C SER A 84 -8.76 -14.49 22.03
N GLU A 85 -9.77 -14.58 21.17
CA GLU A 85 -10.80 -13.54 21.10
C GLU A 85 -11.54 -13.46 22.46
N ASN A 86 -11.47 -12.30 23.11
CA ASN A 86 -12.12 -11.99 24.39
C ASN A 86 -11.58 -12.74 25.63
N GLU A 87 -10.40 -13.37 25.56
CA GLU A 87 -9.74 -13.94 26.74
C GLU A 87 -8.62 -13.04 27.23
N ASP A 88 -8.54 -12.86 28.55
CA ASP A 88 -7.41 -12.20 29.20
C ASP A 88 -6.18 -13.09 29.15
N ILE A 89 -5.00 -12.47 29.06
CA ILE A 89 -3.74 -13.19 29.14
C ILE A 89 -3.24 -13.23 30.59
N GLU A 90 -2.90 -14.43 31.05
CA GLU A 90 -2.31 -14.64 32.36
C GLU A 90 -0.80 -14.89 32.23
N LEU A 91 -0.01 -13.96 32.76
CA LEU A 91 1.44 -14.05 32.82
C LEU A 91 1.89 -14.37 34.24
N SER A 92 2.62 -15.47 34.40
CA SER A 92 3.27 -15.85 35.65
C SER A 92 4.75 -15.46 35.61
N VAL A 93 5.14 -14.49 36.43
CA VAL A 93 6.55 -14.09 36.57
C VAL A 93 7.14 -14.76 37.81
N ASN A 94 8.12 -15.62 37.60
CA ASN A 94 8.88 -16.25 38.66
C ASN A 94 9.99 -15.32 39.12
N THR A 95 10.16 -15.23 40.44
CA THR A 95 11.17 -14.35 41.03
C THR A 95 12.00 -15.14 42.05
N LEU A 96 13.32 -15.03 41.96
CA LEU A 96 14.27 -15.54 42.94
C LEU A 96 15.03 -14.35 43.54
N SER A 97 15.05 -14.24 44.87
CA SER A 97 15.76 -13.15 45.57
C SER A 97 15.43 -11.74 45.03
N SER A 98 14.14 -11.51 44.73
CA SER A 98 13.61 -10.26 44.14
C SER A 98 14.00 -9.94 42.69
N SER A 99 14.72 -10.84 42.01
CA SER A 99 15.00 -10.74 40.57
C SER A 99 14.05 -11.66 39.79
N ALA A 100 13.51 -11.18 38.68
CA ALA A 100 12.71 -12.03 37.79
C ALA A 100 13.63 -13.04 37.10
N THR A 101 13.28 -14.33 37.16
CA THR A 101 14.06 -15.41 36.55
C THR A 101 13.43 -15.95 35.28
N SER A 102 12.10 -15.96 35.22
CA SER A 102 11.37 -16.37 34.02
C SER A 102 9.97 -15.77 33.99
N ILE A 103 9.45 -15.61 32.77
CA ILE A 103 8.03 -15.33 32.53
C ILE A 103 7.38 -16.52 31.84
N GLU A 104 6.14 -16.81 32.24
CA GLU A 104 5.37 -17.96 31.79
C GLU A 104 3.97 -17.55 31.37
N LEU A 105 3.46 -18.24 30.36
CA LEU A 105 2.08 -18.16 29.90
C LEU A 105 1.55 -19.57 29.71
N ILE A 106 0.36 -19.83 30.23
CA ILE A 106 -0.45 -20.99 29.85
C ILE A 106 -1.55 -20.49 28.93
N HIS A 107 -1.60 -21.01 27.71
CA HIS A 107 -2.64 -20.67 26.74
C HIS A 107 -3.25 -21.93 26.17
N LYS A 108 -4.46 -21.82 25.61
CA LYS A 108 -5.10 -22.91 24.89
C LYS A 108 -4.51 -23.00 23.48
N ASP A 109 -4.03 -24.18 23.08
CA ASP A 109 -3.52 -24.42 21.74
C ASP A 109 -4.71 -24.60 20.79
N THR A 110 -4.79 -23.75 19.76
CA THR A 110 -5.89 -23.75 18.79
C THR A 110 -5.91 -25.00 17.91
N LYS A 111 -4.79 -25.73 17.79
CA LYS A 111 -4.68 -26.93 16.97
C LYS A 111 -5.04 -28.20 17.73
N SER A 112 -4.58 -28.34 18.98
CA SER A 112 -4.80 -29.55 19.78
C SER A 112 -5.94 -29.43 20.79
N ASN A 113 -6.46 -28.22 21.04
CA ASN A 113 -7.46 -27.93 22.06
C ASN A 113 -6.97 -28.24 23.50
N GLU A 114 -5.66 -28.46 23.69
CA GLU A 114 -4.99 -28.68 24.97
C GLU A 114 -4.34 -27.40 25.49
N ASN A 115 -4.00 -27.37 26.78
CA ASN A 115 -3.23 -26.27 27.36
C ASN A 115 -1.74 -26.41 27.01
N ALA A 116 -1.14 -25.32 26.53
CA ALA A 116 0.27 -25.22 26.23
C ALA A 116 0.96 -24.24 27.18
N LEU A 117 2.09 -24.66 27.76
CA LEU A 117 2.99 -23.80 28.52
C LEU A 117 4.04 -23.18 27.59
N ARG A 118 4.26 -21.88 27.73
CA ARG A 118 5.35 -21.13 27.12
C ARG A 118 6.13 -20.45 28.24
N ARG A 119 7.46 -20.63 28.26
CA ARG A 119 8.36 -20.05 29.26
C ARG A 119 9.52 -19.35 28.56
N CYS A 120 9.88 -18.17 29.04
CA CYS A 120 11.06 -17.44 28.61
C CYS A 120 11.91 -17.07 29.83
N GLU A 121 13.22 -17.25 29.73
CA GLU A 121 14.16 -16.80 30.74
C GLU A 121 14.25 -15.28 30.74
N CYS A 122 14.26 -14.68 31.94
CA CYS A 122 14.44 -13.25 32.09
C CYS A 122 15.94 -12.92 32.12
N VAL A 123 16.31 -11.85 31.43
CA VAL A 123 17.66 -11.27 31.50
C VAL A 123 17.58 -9.87 32.09
N ASP A 124 18.74 -9.26 32.33
CA ASP A 124 18.82 -7.90 32.82
C ASP A 124 18.07 -6.90 31.92
N VAL A 125 17.67 -5.79 32.52
CA VAL A 125 16.97 -4.72 31.81
C VAL A 125 17.84 -4.17 30.67
N TYR A 126 17.24 -3.94 29.51
CA TYR A 126 17.96 -3.33 28.39
C TYR A 126 18.03 -1.82 28.63
N GLU A 127 19.18 -1.33 29.10
CA GLU A 127 19.39 0.07 29.49
C GLU A 127 19.02 1.09 28.40
N ALA A 128 19.15 0.71 27.13
CA ALA A 128 18.77 1.57 26.01
C ALA A 128 17.25 1.84 25.97
N HIS A 129 16.42 0.89 26.41
CA HIS A 129 14.98 1.11 26.58
C HIS A 129 14.66 2.08 27.72
N LEU A 130 15.40 2.02 28.83
CA LEU A 130 15.22 2.95 29.95
C LEU A 130 15.59 4.38 29.54
N THR A 131 16.69 4.51 28.81
CA THR A 131 17.13 5.78 28.22
C THR A 131 16.08 6.34 27.28
N TYR A 132 15.58 5.51 26.34
CA TYR A 132 14.51 5.90 25.42
C TYR A 132 13.23 6.36 26.15
N LEU A 133 12.79 5.69 27.21
CA LEU A 133 11.60 6.10 27.96
C LEU A 133 11.76 7.49 28.56
N LYS A 134 12.93 7.78 29.14
CA LYS A 134 13.24 9.08 29.71
C LYS A 134 13.22 10.16 28.64
N GLU A 135 13.90 9.93 27.51
CA GLU A 135 13.93 10.88 26.39
C GLU A 135 12.56 11.10 25.77
N SER A 136 11.80 10.01 25.57
CA SER A 136 10.45 10.06 25.00
C SER A 136 9.52 10.89 25.89
N SER A 137 9.61 10.77 27.22
CA SER A 137 8.79 11.56 28.15
C SER A 137 9.05 13.07 28.07
N GLN A 138 10.26 13.46 27.65
CA GLN A 138 10.69 14.86 27.56
C GLN A 138 10.58 15.43 26.14
N ARG A 139 10.24 14.59 25.15
CA ARG A 139 10.14 14.98 23.74
C ARG A 139 8.99 15.98 23.55
N PRO A 140 9.25 17.18 22.99
CA PRO A 140 8.19 18.11 22.62
C PRO A 140 7.24 17.49 21.62
N THR A 141 5.94 17.61 21.88
CA THR A 141 4.85 17.08 21.08
C THR A 141 3.81 18.16 20.83
N SER A 142 3.02 17.96 19.78
CA SER A 142 1.79 18.70 19.53
C SER A 142 0.60 17.78 19.74
N THR A 143 -0.38 18.22 20.52
CA THR A 143 -1.58 17.44 20.78
C THR A 143 -2.64 17.71 19.72
N ALA A 144 -3.24 16.63 19.21
CA ALA A 144 -4.37 16.67 18.29
C ALA A 144 -5.50 15.78 18.81
N SER A 145 -6.74 16.10 18.46
CA SER A 145 -7.85 15.17 18.72
C SER A 145 -7.73 13.95 17.82
N LYS A 146 -8.19 12.80 18.33
CA LYS A 146 -8.28 11.54 17.58
C LYS A 146 -9.06 11.71 16.28
N ALA A 147 -10.18 12.44 16.32
CA ALA A 147 -10.98 12.75 15.12
C ALA A 147 -10.18 13.52 14.06
N ALA A 148 -9.28 14.43 14.46
CA ALA A 148 -8.44 15.16 13.53
C ALA A 148 -7.38 14.24 12.89
N ILE A 149 -6.81 13.31 13.65
CA ILE A 149 -5.89 12.28 13.13
C ILE A 149 -6.64 11.29 12.22
N GLU A 150 -7.87 10.91 12.54
CA GLU A 150 -8.72 10.10 11.66
C GLU A 150 -9.00 10.82 10.34
N ARG A 151 -9.16 12.15 10.35
CA ARG A 151 -9.23 12.93 9.11
C ARG A 151 -7.92 12.88 8.32
N VAL A 152 -6.75 12.99 8.97
CA VAL A 152 -5.44 12.80 8.32
C VAL A 152 -5.36 11.42 7.67
N ILE A 153 -5.79 10.36 8.37
CA ILE A 153 -5.81 8.99 7.83
C ILE A 153 -6.71 8.90 6.60
N PHE A 154 -7.92 9.49 6.67
CA PHE A 154 -8.87 9.51 5.56
C PHE A 154 -8.27 10.17 4.32
N GLU A 155 -7.76 11.40 4.45
CA GLU A 155 -7.16 12.15 3.33
C GLU A 155 -5.94 11.44 2.76
N SER A 156 -5.12 10.84 3.63
CA SER A 156 -3.98 10.02 3.21
C SER A 156 -4.46 8.84 2.38
N THR A 157 -5.48 8.13 2.85
CA THR A 157 -6.01 6.94 2.17
C THR A 157 -6.56 7.27 0.79
N GLU A 158 -7.30 8.37 0.65
CA GLU A 158 -7.79 8.87 -0.64
C GLU A 158 -6.66 9.26 -1.60
N THR A 159 -5.49 9.61 -1.06
CA THR A 159 -4.31 10.02 -1.83
C THR A 159 -3.40 8.84 -2.20
N MET A 160 -3.68 7.63 -1.69
CA MET A 160 -2.87 6.45 -1.99
C MET A 160 -2.91 6.09 -3.49
N PRO A 161 -1.81 5.51 -4.03
CA PRO A 161 -0.55 5.17 -3.36
C PRO A 161 0.43 6.34 -3.30
N PHE A 162 1.35 6.35 -2.31
CA PHE A 162 2.44 7.32 -2.23
C PHE A 162 3.65 6.77 -1.44
N GLU A 163 4.83 7.29 -1.75
CA GLU A 163 6.05 7.06 -0.97
C GLU A 163 6.05 7.98 0.27
N PHE A 164 5.81 9.27 0.04
CA PHE A 164 5.64 10.29 1.07
C PHE A 164 4.43 11.17 0.76
N LEU A 165 3.73 11.57 1.82
CA LEU A 165 2.65 12.55 1.79
C LEU A 165 2.91 13.56 2.91
N GLU A 166 3.26 14.78 2.53
CA GLU A 166 3.24 15.93 3.45
C GLU A 166 1.86 16.57 3.39
N MET A 167 1.26 16.79 4.54
CA MET A 167 0.14 17.69 4.71
C MET A 167 0.68 18.97 5.34
N ASN A 168 0.85 20.03 4.55
CA ASN A 168 1.41 21.28 5.04
C ASN A 168 0.30 22.27 5.38
N VAL A 169 0.10 22.52 6.67
CA VAL A 169 -0.96 23.40 7.18
C VAL A 169 -0.69 24.86 6.82
N ASP A 170 0.57 25.31 6.87
CA ASP A 170 0.91 26.71 6.60
C ASP A 170 0.69 27.07 5.12
N LYS A 171 1.01 26.15 4.22
CA LYS A 171 0.85 26.32 2.77
C LYS A 171 -0.49 25.83 2.24
N GLN A 172 -1.32 25.21 3.09
CA GLN A 172 -2.62 24.62 2.73
C GLN A 172 -2.53 23.67 1.52
N HIS A 173 -1.50 22.82 1.49
CA HIS A 173 -1.30 21.87 0.39
C HIS A 173 -0.89 20.48 0.87
N PHE A 174 -1.19 19.49 0.05
CA PHE A 174 -0.54 18.20 0.04
C PHE A 174 0.69 18.27 -0.86
N LYS A 175 1.85 17.82 -0.37
CA LYS A 175 3.00 17.49 -1.20
C LYS A 175 3.10 15.97 -1.26
N ILE A 176 3.08 15.39 -2.46
CA ILE A 176 2.92 13.95 -2.64
C ILE A 176 4.06 13.42 -3.49
N GLN A 177 4.78 12.41 -3.01
CA GLN A 177 5.80 11.71 -3.77
C GLN A 177 5.29 10.36 -4.26
N ARG A 178 5.39 10.11 -5.57
CA ARG A 178 5.06 8.84 -6.21
C ARG A 178 6.12 8.48 -7.24
N ASN A 179 6.66 7.26 -7.16
CA ASN A 179 7.71 6.79 -8.07
C ASN A 179 8.90 7.76 -8.17
N GLY A 180 9.29 8.37 -7.05
CA GLY A 180 10.34 9.38 -7.00
C GLY A 180 9.96 10.80 -7.43
N ASP A 181 8.83 10.99 -8.11
CA ASP A 181 8.36 12.28 -8.62
C ASP A 181 7.41 12.95 -7.60
N VAL A 182 7.39 14.29 -7.56
CA VAL A 182 6.61 15.07 -6.58
C VAL A 182 5.53 15.93 -7.23
N GLU A 183 4.34 16.01 -6.61
CA GLU A 183 3.35 17.06 -6.85
C GLU A 183 3.00 17.85 -5.60
N GLU A 184 2.42 19.02 -5.84
CA GLU A 184 1.68 19.78 -4.83
C GLU A 184 0.22 19.95 -5.27
N VAL A 185 -0.70 19.64 -4.37
CA VAL A 185 -2.15 19.75 -4.56
C VAL A 185 -2.72 20.57 -3.41
N GLN A 186 -3.58 21.54 -3.68
CA GLN A 186 -4.22 22.32 -2.62
C GLN A 186 -5.11 21.41 -1.76
N PHE A 187 -5.24 21.75 -0.48
CA PHE A 187 -6.21 21.07 0.38
C PHE A 187 -7.64 21.19 -0.17
N PRO A 188 -8.49 20.19 0.07
CA PRO A 188 -9.93 20.32 -0.13
C PRO A 188 -10.49 21.49 0.67
N ASP A 189 -11.51 22.16 0.11
CA ASP A 189 -12.20 23.24 0.79
C ASP A 189 -12.69 22.78 2.18
N ASN A 190 -12.31 23.52 3.23
CA ASN A 190 -12.61 23.28 4.64
C ASN A 190 -11.80 22.19 5.36
N LEU A 191 -10.74 21.65 4.76
CA LEU A 191 -9.84 20.76 5.49
C LEU A 191 -9.07 21.54 6.56
N LYS A 192 -9.31 21.20 7.83
CA LYS A 192 -8.57 21.73 8.98
C LYS A 192 -7.77 20.61 9.62
N LEU A 193 -6.46 20.66 9.44
CA LEU A 193 -5.53 19.72 10.07
C LEU A 193 -4.87 20.36 11.28
N PRO A 194 -4.58 19.56 12.33
CA PRO A 194 -4.09 20.09 13.60
C PRO A 194 -2.62 20.50 13.52
N VAL A 195 -1.82 19.81 12.70
CA VAL A 195 -0.39 20.03 12.52
C VAL A 195 0.04 19.65 11.12
N SER A 196 1.14 20.26 10.65
CA SER A 196 1.83 19.78 9.46
C SER A 196 2.49 18.43 9.76
N LEU A 197 2.29 17.45 8.87
CA LEU A 197 2.73 16.07 9.10
C LEU A 197 3.17 15.41 7.79
N VAL A 198 4.23 14.60 7.85
CA VAL A 198 4.63 13.72 6.75
C VAL A 198 4.37 12.27 7.10
N LEU A 199 3.75 11.54 6.17
CA LEU A 199 3.44 10.13 6.31
C LEU A 199 3.98 9.32 5.13
N THR A 200 4.28 8.05 5.38
CA THR A 200 4.40 7.02 4.35
C THR A 200 3.14 6.15 4.37
N GLU A 201 2.85 5.44 3.28
CA GLU A 201 1.69 4.55 3.21
C GLU A 201 1.66 3.53 4.37
N GLY A 202 2.83 2.98 4.70
CA GLY A 202 2.99 2.04 5.81
C GLY A 202 2.67 2.67 7.17
N ILE A 203 3.08 3.92 7.39
CA ILE A 203 2.76 4.63 8.63
C ILE A 203 1.27 4.97 8.70
N THR A 204 0.64 5.41 7.60
CA THR A 204 -0.80 5.69 7.55
C THR A 204 -1.62 4.48 8.00
N ARG A 205 -1.30 3.28 7.48
CA ARG A 205 -1.99 2.03 7.87
C ARG A 205 -1.79 1.70 9.35
N LYS A 206 -0.58 1.91 9.90
CA LYS A 206 -0.31 1.66 11.31
C LYS A 206 -0.95 2.71 12.24
N LEU A 207 -1.08 3.95 11.78
CA LEU A 207 -1.76 5.02 12.50
C LEU A 207 -3.26 4.74 12.61
N ASP A 208 -3.89 4.22 11.56
CA ASP A 208 -5.28 3.73 11.60
C ASP A 208 -5.47 2.64 12.67
N ASN A 209 -4.56 1.67 12.74
CA ASN A 209 -4.58 0.64 13.79
C ASN A 209 -4.40 1.24 15.20
N LEU A 210 -3.57 2.27 15.36
CA LEU A 210 -3.38 2.97 16.63
C LEU A 210 -4.66 3.69 17.06
N CYS A 211 -5.29 4.47 16.15
CA CYS A 211 -6.55 5.16 16.44
C CYS A 211 -7.64 4.18 16.86
N LYS A 212 -7.78 3.04 16.17
CA LYS A 212 -8.78 2.02 16.52
C LYS A 212 -8.53 1.34 17.87
N ALA A 213 -7.27 1.23 18.27
CA ALA A 213 -6.88 0.51 19.48
C ALA A 213 -6.81 1.39 20.75
N THR A 214 -6.69 2.72 20.60
CA THR A 214 -6.58 3.65 21.73
C THR A 214 -7.97 4.09 22.23
N GLU A 215 -8.13 4.17 23.55
CA GLU A 215 -9.38 4.61 24.19
C GLU A 215 -9.43 6.13 24.36
N GLY A 216 -8.26 6.80 24.42
CA GLY A 216 -8.16 8.25 24.52
C GLY A 216 -8.65 9.01 23.28
N ASP A 217 -9.15 10.23 23.51
CA ASP A 217 -9.63 11.15 22.47
C ASP A 217 -8.53 12.08 21.93
N GLU A 218 -7.32 11.99 22.46
CA GLU A 218 -6.18 12.82 22.08
C GLU A 218 -4.98 11.96 21.70
N ILE A 219 -4.24 12.44 20.71
CA ILE A 219 -3.00 11.84 20.21
C ILE A 219 -1.97 12.95 20.14
N GLU A 220 -0.84 12.73 20.81
CA GLU A 220 0.34 13.58 20.70
C GLU A 220 1.19 13.15 19.51
N VAL A 221 1.70 14.12 18.76
CA VAL A 221 2.50 13.90 17.56
C VAL A 221 3.82 14.67 17.68
N ALA A 222 4.93 14.04 17.33
CA ALA A 222 6.23 14.71 17.20
C ALA A 222 6.94 14.22 15.94
N GLN A 223 7.30 15.16 15.05
CA GLN A 223 8.16 14.90 13.90
C GLN A 223 9.49 15.64 14.08
N GLN A 224 10.60 14.90 14.13
CA GLN A 224 11.95 15.43 14.36
C GLN A 224 12.94 14.76 13.42
N GLY A 225 13.41 15.50 12.41
CA GLY A 225 14.24 14.92 11.33
C GLY A 225 13.50 13.77 10.65
N GLU A 226 14.14 12.60 10.61
CA GLU A 226 13.60 11.38 10.03
C GLU A 226 12.79 10.52 11.01
N LEU A 227 12.37 11.05 12.15
CA LEU A 227 11.58 10.31 13.15
C LEU A 227 10.20 10.91 13.30
N LEU A 228 9.19 10.04 13.32
CA LEU A 228 7.81 10.40 13.60
C LEU A 228 7.29 9.58 14.77
N THR A 229 6.88 10.25 15.84
CA THR A 229 6.35 9.64 17.06
C THR A 229 4.90 9.99 17.25
N PHE A 230 4.10 8.98 17.55
CA PHE A 230 2.74 9.13 18.05
C PHE A 230 2.70 8.66 19.50
N LYS A 231 2.06 9.43 20.38
CA LYS A 231 1.79 9.04 21.76
C LYS A 231 0.31 9.14 22.06
N THR A 232 -0.16 8.15 22.79
CA THR A 232 -1.46 8.09 23.45
C THR A 232 -1.21 7.76 24.92
N PRO A 233 -2.22 7.85 25.80
CA PRO A 233 -2.06 7.47 27.20
C PRO A 233 -1.52 6.03 27.39
N GLU A 234 -1.90 5.12 26.49
CA GLU A 234 -1.58 3.70 26.60
C GLU A 234 -0.35 3.30 25.78
N THR A 235 0.06 4.08 24.77
CA THR A 235 1.07 3.63 23.81
C THR A 235 1.85 4.78 23.19
N THR A 236 3.15 4.58 23.02
CA THR A 236 4.02 5.45 22.21
C THR A 236 4.72 4.62 21.15
N ILE A 237 4.66 5.05 19.89
CA ILE A 237 5.31 4.38 18.77
C ILE A 237 6.13 5.40 17.98
N THR A 238 7.38 5.06 17.69
CA THR A 238 8.26 5.85 16.83
C THR A 238 8.51 5.12 15.51
N TYR A 239 8.25 5.79 14.41
CA TYR A 239 8.47 5.33 13.05
C TYR A 239 9.63 6.07 12.38
N SER A 240 10.26 5.38 11.43
CA SER A 240 11.27 5.98 10.54
C SER A 240 10.57 6.65 9.36
N LEU A 241 11.01 7.86 9.05
CA LEU A 241 10.76 8.62 7.84
C LEU A 241 12.05 8.74 7.02
N ALA A 242 12.88 7.70 6.98
CA ALA A 242 14.14 7.70 6.22
C ALA A 242 13.94 8.18 4.77
N GLY A 243 14.68 9.21 4.35
CA GLY A 243 14.56 9.86 3.04
C GLY A 243 13.61 11.06 3.01
N VAL A 244 13.01 11.45 4.14
CA VAL A 244 12.12 12.62 4.20
C VAL A 244 12.84 13.93 3.89
N GLU A 245 14.13 14.04 4.23
CA GLU A 245 14.92 15.23 3.90
C GLU A 245 15.09 15.41 2.38
N GLU A 246 15.36 14.31 1.67
CA GLU A 246 15.41 14.31 0.20
C GLU A 246 14.04 14.66 -0.40
N PHE A 247 12.96 14.10 0.16
CA PHE A 247 11.59 14.43 -0.24
C PHE A 247 11.27 15.92 -0.06
N PHE A 248 11.69 16.54 1.04
CA PHE A 248 11.52 17.99 1.23
C PHE A 248 12.30 18.80 0.20
N ALA A 249 13.51 18.37 -0.15
CA ALA A 249 14.35 19.05 -1.15
C ALA A 249 13.84 18.90 -2.60
N LYS A 250 13.08 17.83 -2.90
CA LYS A 250 12.53 17.59 -4.24
C LYS A 250 11.53 18.68 -4.65
N LYS A 251 11.66 19.10 -5.91
CA LYS A 251 10.74 20.04 -6.57
C LYS A 251 9.83 19.26 -7.52
N PRO A 252 8.58 19.72 -7.72
CA PRO A 252 7.70 19.12 -8.72
C PRO A 252 8.35 19.13 -10.11
N LEU A 253 8.39 17.96 -10.75
CA LEU A 253 8.97 17.83 -12.08
C LEU A 253 8.05 18.43 -13.13
N LYS A 254 8.67 19.16 -14.06
CA LYS A 254 7.98 19.67 -15.25
C LYS A 254 8.04 18.63 -16.36
N PHE A 255 6.89 18.39 -16.96
CA PHE A 255 6.77 17.59 -18.17
C PHE A 255 5.71 18.21 -19.07
N ILE A 256 5.79 17.88 -20.35
CA ILE A 256 4.73 18.14 -21.30
C ILE A 256 3.98 16.84 -21.60
N LYS A 257 2.66 16.95 -21.74
CA LYS A 257 1.82 15.86 -22.23
C LYS A 257 1.87 15.87 -23.75
N GLU A 258 2.48 14.85 -24.34
CA GLU A 258 2.57 14.68 -25.79
C GLU A 258 1.25 14.09 -26.34
N GLN A 259 0.72 13.05 -25.72
CA GLN A 259 -0.52 12.37 -26.11
C GLN A 259 -1.31 11.88 -24.89
N HIS A 260 -2.61 11.68 -25.07
CA HIS A 260 -3.54 11.25 -24.02
C HIS A 260 -4.60 10.28 -24.57
N VAL A 261 -4.85 9.20 -23.83
CA VAL A 261 -5.89 8.21 -24.12
C VAL A 261 -6.61 7.78 -22.84
N ILE A 262 -7.93 7.56 -22.93
CA ILE A 262 -8.73 6.96 -21.85
C ILE A 262 -9.11 5.54 -22.26
N VAL A 263 -8.70 4.56 -21.46
CA VAL A 263 -8.89 3.13 -21.74
C VAL A 263 -9.43 2.36 -20.54
N SER A 264 -9.98 1.16 -20.77
CA SER A 264 -10.17 0.17 -19.72
C SER A 264 -8.82 -0.44 -19.35
N PHE A 265 -8.22 0.00 -18.24
CA PHE A 265 -6.93 -0.55 -17.78
C PHE A 265 -7.03 -2.02 -17.39
N TYR A 266 -8.20 -2.46 -16.89
CA TYR A 266 -8.44 -3.86 -16.61
C TYR A 266 -8.28 -4.72 -17.87
N THR A 267 -8.94 -4.35 -18.97
CA THR A 267 -8.86 -5.08 -20.24
C THR A 267 -7.42 -5.05 -20.79
N PHE A 268 -6.78 -3.88 -20.75
CA PHE A 268 -5.38 -3.71 -21.16
C PHE A 268 -4.43 -4.63 -20.37
N LYS A 269 -4.60 -4.70 -19.04
CA LYS A 269 -3.77 -5.53 -18.17
C LYS A 269 -4.06 -7.03 -18.31
N MET A 270 -5.31 -7.42 -18.58
CA MET A 270 -5.68 -8.82 -18.80
C MET A 270 -5.04 -9.40 -20.06
N GLU A 271 -5.01 -8.63 -21.15
CA GLU A 271 -4.31 -9.02 -22.38
C GLU A 271 -2.82 -9.26 -22.12
N VAL A 272 -2.18 -8.29 -21.45
CA VAL A 272 -0.75 -8.41 -21.11
C VAL A 272 -0.51 -9.61 -20.21
N ARG A 273 -1.38 -9.86 -19.23
CA ARG A 273 -1.27 -11.01 -18.32
C ARG A 273 -1.37 -12.32 -19.08
N HIS A 274 -2.32 -12.44 -20.00
CA HIS A 274 -2.45 -13.62 -20.86
C HIS A 274 -1.16 -13.86 -21.64
N CYS A 275 -0.68 -12.84 -22.36
CA CYS A 275 0.55 -12.92 -23.14
C CYS A 275 1.79 -13.35 -22.32
N LEU A 276 1.99 -12.77 -21.13
CA LEU A 276 3.13 -13.12 -20.28
C LEU A 276 2.99 -14.48 -19.56
N THR A 277 1.78 -15.02 -19.45
CA THR A 277 1.53 -16.31 -18.78
C THR A 277 1.70 -17.46 -19.77
N GLU A 278 1.07 -17.35 -20.94
CA GLU A 278 1.00 -18.45 -21.91
C GLU A 278 2.25 -18.52 -22.80
N TYR A 279 2.91 -17.39 -23.09
CA TYR A 279 4.00 -17.32 -24.07
C TYR A 279 5.35 -16.99 -23.41
N LYS A 280 6.15 -18.04 -23.13
CA LYS A 280 7.46 -17.91 -22.46
C LYS A 280 8.43 -16.97 -23.18
N THR A 281 8.44 -16.96 -24.51
CA THR A 281 9.33 -16.09 -25.31
C THR A 281 8.98 -14.61 -25.10
N ILE A 282 7.68 -14.27 -25.12
CA ILE A 282 7.18 -12.91 -24.85
C ILE A 282 7.54 -12.51 -23.42
N LYS A 283 7.31 -13.41 -22.44
CA LYS A 283 7.69 -13.18 -21.03
C LYS A 283 9.18 -12.90 -20.85
N LYS A 284 10.04 -13.59 -21.60
CA LYS A 284 11.50 -13.41 -21.55
C LYS A 284 11.93 -12.11 -22.21
N ALA A 285 11.34 -11.76 -23.35
CA ALA A 285 11.64 -10.53 -24.08
C ALA A 285 11.24 -9.27 -23.29
N ASP A 286 10.14 -9.35 -22.52
CA ASP A 286 9.63 -8.25 -21.69
C ASP A 286 9.52 -6.92 -22.43
N SER A 287 9.03 -6.99 -23.66
CA SER A 287 8.86 -5.83 -24.53
C SER A 287 7.52 -5.91 -25.24
N ALA A 288 6.71 -4.87 -25.07
CA ALA A 288 5.48 -4.65 -25.84
C ALA A 288 5.51 -3.26 -26.47
N LEU A 289 4.67 -3.07 -27.48
CA LEU A 289 4.50 -1.82 -28.18
C LEU A 289 3.08 -1.31 -27.93
N LEU A 290 2.96 -0.03 -27.60
CA LEU A 290 1.70 0.69 -27.47
C LEU A 290 1.58 1.63 -28.67
N TYR A 291 0.69 1.30 -29.58
CA TYR A 291 0.32 2.14 -30.71
C TYR A 291 -0.76 3.13 -30.28
N LEU A 292 -0.56 4.40 -30.61
CA LEU A 292 -1.53 5.47 -30.38
C LEU A 292 -1.70 6.32 -31.64
N SER A 293 -2.96 6.55 -32.02
CA SER A 293 -3.36 7.53 -33.03
C SER A 293 -4.55 8.37 -32.53
N ASP A 294 -5.07 9.25 -33.38
CA ASP A 294 -6.18 10.14 -33.04
C ASP A 294 -7.46 9.39 -32.62
N ASN A 295 -7.67 8.16 -33.09
CA ASN A 295 -8.87 7.37 -32.81
C ASN A 295 -8.62 5.88 -32.58
N LYS A 296 -7.38 5.40 -32.70
CA LYS A 296 -7.02 3.99 -32.48
C LYS A 296 -5.94 3.89 -31.41
N ALA A 297 -6.04 2.85 -30.60
CA ALA A 297 -4.97 2.39 -29.74
C ALA A 297 -4.88 0.87 -29.86
N ALA A 298 -3.67 0.34 -29.83
CA ALA A 298 -3.46 -1.09 -29.83
C ALA A 298 -2.23 -1.44 -28.99
N ILE A 299 -2.27 -2.64 -28.41
CA ILE A 299 -1.06 -3.27 -27.88
C ILE A 299 -0.56 -4.30 -28.89
N THR A 300 0.74 -4.33 -29.09
CA THR A 300 1.39 -5.26 -30.01
C THR A 300 2.55 -5.97 -29.33
N PHE A 301 2.69 -7.26 -29.59
CA PHE A 301 3.87 -8.05 -29.26
C PHE A 301 4.50 -8.55 -30.55
N ILE A 302 5.67 -8.00 -30.89
CA ILE A 302 6.47 -8.44 -32.04
C ILE A 302 7.71 -9.11 -31.46
N THR A 303 7.65 -10.43 -31.33
CA THR A 303 8.73 -11.25 -30.76
C THR A 303 8.70 -12.60 -31.45
N PRO A 304 9.59 -12.86 -32.42
CA PRO A 304 9.57 -14.09 -33.19
C PRO A 304 9.47 -15.35 -32.31
N PRO A 305 8.58 -16.31 -32.63
CA PRO A 305 7.75 -16.39 -33.84
C PRO A 305 6.38 -15.69 -33.75
N TYR A 306 6.15 -14.83 -32.75
CA TYR A 306 4.84 -14.25 -32.45
C TYR A 306 4.72 -12.80 -32.92
N GLU A 307 3.62 -12.53 -33.61
CA GLU A 307 3.17 -11.19 -34.02
C GLU A 307 1.71 -11.06 -33.59
N PHE A 308 1.49 -10.46 -32.42
CA PHE A 308 0.15 -10.28 -31.86
C PHE A 308 -0.22 -8.82 -31.88
N ILE A 309 -1.46 -8.53 -32.27
CA ILE A 309 -2.03 -7.20 -32.16
C ILE A 309 -3.42 -7.30 -31.52
N GLN A 310 -3.64 -6.47 -30.51
CA GLN A 310 -4.92 -6.37 -29.83
C GLN A 310 -5.34 -4.90 -29.75
N PRO A 311 -6.41 -4.51 -30.48
CA PRO A 311 -6.99 -3.18 -30.32
C PRO A 311 -7.47 -2.95 -28.89
N ILE A 312 -7.26 -1.75 -28.39
CA ILE A 312 -7.70 -1.29 -27.08
C ILE A 312 -8.89 -0.35 -27.30
N THR A 313 -10.02 -0.65 -26.66
CA THR A 313 -11.19 0.23 -26.70
C THR A 313 -10.87 1.56 -26.03
N ILE A 314 -10.98 2.65 -26.80
CA ILE A 314 -10.80 4.02 -26.33
C ILE A 314 -12.15 4.67 -26.10
N THR A 315 -12.34 5.31 -24.96
CA THR A 315 -13.53 6.16 -24.71
C THR A 315 -13.29 7.62 -25.06
N LYS A 316 -12.04 8.10 -25.01
CA LYS A 316 -11.64 9.44 -25.43
C LYS A 316 -10.16 9.51 -25.78
N THR A 317 -9.84 10.21 -26.86
CA THR A 317 -8.48 10.63 -27.23
C THR A 317 -8.39 12.15 -27.22
N CYS A 318 -7.21 12.68 -26.90
CA CYS A 318 -6.86 14.07 -27.22
C CYS A 318 -5.39 14.10 -27.64
N SER A 319 -5.14 14.07 -28.94
CA SER A 319 -3.85 14.48 -29.49
C SER A 319 -3.88 16.00 -29.72
N LYS A 320 -2.78 16.70 -29.36
CA LYS A 320 -2.61 18.10 -29.73
C LYS A 320 -2.29 18.27 -31.22
N THR A 321 -1.88 17.18 -31.88
CA THR A 321 -1.46 17.14 -33.28
C THR A 321 -2.34 16.15 -34.03
N LYS A 322 -3.21 16.65 -34.90
CA LYS A 322 -3.98 15.80 -35.83
C LYS A 322 -2.99 14.94 -36.66
N ASN A 323 -3.29 13.66 -36.81
CA ASN A 323 -2.53 12.66 -37.57
C ASN A 323 -1.14 12.29 -37.00
N SER A 324 -0.91 12.39 -35.70
CA SER A 324 0.35 11.89 -35.10
C SER A 324 0.19 10.44 -34.64
N GLU A 325 0.36 9.50 -35.57
CA GLU A 325 0.61 8.11 -35.21
C GLU A 325 1.92 8.03 -34.44
N SER A 326 1.95 7.26 -33.35
CA SER A 326 3.16 7.06 -32.56
C SER A 326 3.18 5.70 -31.92
N LEU A 327 4.38 5.14 -31.84
CA LEU A 327 4.61 3.82 -31.28
C LEU A 327 5.57 3.91 -30.10
N TYR A 328 5.16 3.35 -28.97
CA TYR A 328 5.94 3.40 -27.73
C TYR A 328 6.25 2.00 -27.22
N ARG A 329 7.53 1.69 -27.01
CA ARG A 329 7.99 0.46 -26.40
C ARG A 329 7.96 0.60 -24.87
N PHE A 330 7.51 -0.44 -24.18
CA PHE A 330 7.44 -0.49 -22.72
C PHE A 330 7.64 -1.91 -22.18
N SER A 331 7.92 -2.05 -20.88
CA SER A 331 8.01 -3.35 -20.19
C SER A 331 6.62 -3.83 -19.73
N PRO A 332 6.11 -4.96 -20.27
CA PRO A 332 4.90 -5.62 -19.81
C PRO A 332 4.92 -5.99 -18.32
N LYS A 333 6.06 -6.41 -17.77
CA LYS A 333 6.18 -6.76 -16.35
C LYS A 333 5.93 -5.55 -15.45
N VAL A 334 6.46 -4.38 -15.81
CA VAL A 334 6.23 -3.14 -15.05
C VAL A 334 4.75 -2.77 -15.07
N LEU A 335 4.08 -2.88 -16.21
CA LEU A 335 2.63 -2.67 -16.32
C LEU A 335 1.84 -3.66 -15.44
N LEU A 336 2.20 -4.95 -15.44
CA LEU A 336 1.53 -5.96 -14.60
C LEU A 336 1.75 -5.73 -13.11
N GLY A 337 2.88 -5.13 -12.72
CA GLY A 337 3.19 -4.78 -11.34
C GLY A 337 2.27 -3.70 -10.74
N ILE A 338 1.54 -2.95 -11.57
CA ILE A 338 0.58 -1.94 -11.09
C ILE A 338 -0.67 -2.63 -10.55
N ASN A 339 -0.87 -2.68 -9.22
CA ASN A 339 -1.97 -3.42 -8.61
C ASN A 339 -3.35 -2.89 -9.05
N ILE A 340 -4.28 -3.82 -9.34
CA ILE A 340 -5.66 -3.47 -9.75
C ILE A 340 -6.48 -3.01 -8.54
N GLY A 341 -6.09 -3.40 -7.31
CA GLY A 341 -6.68 -2.87 -6.06
C GLY A 341 -6.72 -1.34 -6.05
N ASP A 342 -5.66 -0.73 -6.59
CA ASP A 342 -5.49 0.72 -6.74
C ASP A 342 -6.44 1.35 -7.80
N LEU A 343 -7.15 0.52 -8.57
CA LEU A 343 -7.92 0.87 -9.76
C LEU A 343 -9.37 0.36 -9.73
N THR A 344 -9.79 -0.35 -8.68
CA THR A 344 -11.10 -1.02 -8.63
C THR A 344 -12.29 -0.06 -8.73
N GLN A 345 -12.10 1.23 -8.41
CA GLN A 345 -13.11 2.27 -8.60
C GLN A 345 -13.13 2.88 -10.02
N ALA A 346 -12.06 2.72 -10.81
CA ALA A 346 -11.91 3.36 -12.10
C ALA A 346 -12.44 2.47 -13.24
N LYS A 347 -13.70 2.69 -13.66
CA LYS A 347 -14.26 2.09 -14.90
C LYS A 347 -13.44 2.46 -16.16
N SER A 348 -12.65 3.53 -16.07
CA SER A 348 -11.77 4.03 -17.12
C SER A 348 -10.54 4.71 -16.52
N THR A 349 -9.37 4.45 -17.08
CA THR A 349 -8.08 4.99 -16.65
C THR A 349 -7.55 5.92 -17.72
N ARG A 350 -7.02 7.06 -17.31
CA ARG A 350 -6.31 7.97 -18.22
C ARG A 350 -4.85 7.53 -18.31
N LEU A 351 -4.35 7.42 -19.54
CA LEU A 351 -2.95 7.21 -19.85
C LEU A 351 -2.41 8.43 -20.60
N ASP A 352 -1.32 9.02 -20.12
CA ASP A 352 -0.66 10.15 -20.79
C ASP A 352 0.77 9.77 -21.18
N ILE A 353 1.19 10.17 -22.38
CA ILE A 353 2.60 10.14 -22.78
C ILE A 353 3.24 11.43 -22.24
N LEU A 354 4.11 11.27 -21.25
CA LEU A 354 4.79 12.36 -20.56
C LEU A 354 6.22 12.47 -21.06
N LYS A 355 6.60 13.66 -21.55
CA LYS A 355 7.99 13.98 -21.89
C LYS A 355 8.55 14.96 -20.87
N TYR A 356 9.59 14.51 -20.17
CA TYR A 356 10.30 15.29 -19.16
C TYR A 356 11.35 16.21 -19.81
N GLU A 357 11.79 17.23 -19.08
CA GLU A 357 12.80 18.20 -19.55
C GLU A 357 14.14 17.54 -19.90
N ASN A 358 14.49 16.43 -19.24
CA ASN A 358 15.69 15.63 -19.53
C ASN A 358 15.58 14.78 -20.82
N GLY A 359 14.42 14.82 -21.51
CA GLY A 359 14.15 14.04 -22.72
C GLY A 359 13.59 12.64 -22.47
N GLU A 360 13.56 12.17 -21.22
CA GLU A 360 12.94 10.91 -20.83
C GLU A 360 11.44 10.93 -21.13
N ARG A 361 10.90 9.78 -21.53
CA ARG A 361 9.47 9.58 -21.68
C ARG A 361 8.94 8.55 -20.70
N LYS A 362 7.79 8.84 -20.11
CA LYS A 362 7.07 7.89 -19.27
C LYS A 362 5.61 7.83 -19.70
N LEU A 363 5.02 6.63 -19.65
CA LEU A 363 3.58 6.43 -19.68
C LEU A 363 3.03 6.71 -18.27
N GLY A 364 2.33 7.81 -18.11
CA GLY A 364 1.65 8.17 -16.87
C GLY A 364 0.28 7.49 -16.77
N VAL A 365 0.06 6.71 -15.72
CA VAL A 365 -1.19 6.00 -15.42
C VAL A 365 -1.94 6.75 -14.32
N TYR A 366 -3.18 7.16 -14.60
CA TYR A 366 -4.01 7.98 -13.72
C TYR A 366 -5.27 7.25 -13.29
N PHE A 367 -5.51 7.18 -11.98
CA PHE A 367 -6.64 6.44 -11.41
C PHE A 367 -7.95 7.25 -11.40
N SER A 368 -7.86 8.57 -11.58
CA SER A 368 -9.01 9.43 -11.89
C SER A 368 -8.64 10.45 -12.96
N LEU A 369 -9.64 10.89 -13.72
CA LEU A 369 -9.50 11.87 -14.81
C LEU A 369 -9.14 13.27 -14.31
N GLU A 370 -9.39 13.56 -13.03
CA GLU A 370 -9.17 14.88 -12.42
C GLU A 370 -7.74 15.07 -11.92
N ASN A 371 -7.01 13.97 -11.69
CA ASN A 371 -5.65 14.01 -11.16
C ASN A 371 -4.71 14.77 -12.08
N LYS A 372 -3.74 15.50 -11.50
CA LYS A 372 -2.78 16.31 -12.28
C LYS A 372 -1.52 15.52 -12.62
N LEU A 373 -1.00 14.70 -11.70
CA LEU A 373 0.08 13.75 -11.94
C LEU A 373 -0.37 12.29 -12.00
N PRO A 374 0.42 11.44 -12.68
CA PRO A 374 0.14 10.01 -12.72
C PRO A 374 0.39 9.38 -11.33
N HIS A 375 -0.38 8.35 -11.00
CA HIS A 375 -0.17 7.57 -9.77
C HIS A 375 1.01 6.61 -9.96
N ARG A 376 1.15 6.11 -11.19
CA ARG A 376 2.25 5.25 -11.62
C ARG A 376 2.76 5.71 -12.97
N THR A 377 4.06 5.61 -13.13
CA THR A 377 4.75 5.88 -14.38
C THR A 377 5.48 4.63 -14.86
N ILE A 378 5.44 4.37 -16.15
CA ILE A 378 6.22 3.30 -16.79
C ILE A 378 7.18 3.98 -17.74
N SER A 379 8.48 3.71 -17.65
CA SER A 379 9.44 4.22 -18.63
C SER A 379 9.10 3.66 -20.01
N ILE A 380 9.09 4.53 -21.02
CA ILE A 380 8.76 4.18 -22.39
C ILE A 380 9.75 4.80 -23.36
N GLU A 381 9.92 4.15 -24.51
CA GLU A 381 10.78 4.64 -25.59
C GLU A 381 9.95 4.79 -26.86
N LYS A 382 10.21 5.84 -27.64
CA LYS A 382 9.56 5.99 -28.94
C LYS A 382 10.25 5.05 -29.93
N ASP A 383 9.49 4.17 -30.58
CA ASP A 383 10.03 3.14 -31.47
C ASP A 383 9.25 3.08 -32.78
N GLU A 384 9.58 3.99 -33.69
CA GLU A 384 8.95 4.06 -35.00
C GLU A 384 9.46 3.00 -35.98
N SER A 385 10.49 2.21 -35.61
CA SER A 385 11.06 1.19 -36.51
C SER A 385 10.08 0.04 -36.80
N GLN A 386 9.18 -0.22 -35.85
CA GLN A 386 8.17 -1.28 -35.92
C GLN A 386 6.82 -0.77 -36.43
N LEU A 387 6.66 0.54 -36.63
CA LEU A 387 5.40 1.15 -37.05
C LEU A 387 4.83 0.53 -38.34
N PRO A 388 5.63 0.29 -39.41
CA PRO A 388 5.09 -0.33 -40.63
C PRO A 388 4.48 -1.70 -40.41
N ILE A 389 5.08 -2.53 -39.54
CA ILE A 389 4.57 -3.88 -39.22
C ILE A 389 3.27 -3.75 -38.43
N VAL A 390 3.21 -2.86 -37.46
CA VAL A 390 1.99 -2.62 -36.66
C VAL A 390 0.83 -2.13 -37.54
N LEU A 391 1.09 -1.22 -38.47
CA LEU A 391 0.07 -0.71 -39.39
C LEU A 391 -0.45 -1.81 -40.32
N ALA A 392 0.43 -2.68 -40.84
CA ALA A 392 0.02 -3.82 -41.66
C ALA A 392 -0.87 -4.80 -40.87
N LEU A 393 -0.50 -5.13 -39.63
CA LEU A 393 -1.31 -6.00 -38.76
C LEU A 393 -2.67 -5.38 -38.42
N LEU A 394 -2.76 -4.06 -38.25
CA LEU A 394 -4.05 -3.38 -38.06
C LEU A 394 -4.92 -3.42 -39.31
N GLU A 395 -4.31 -3.24 -40.49
CA GLU A 395 -5.03 -3.30 -41.76
C GLU A 395 -5.56 -4.71 -42.04
N GLU A 396 -4.75 -5.75 -41.84
CA GLU A 396 -5.18 -7.15 -41.94
C GLU A 396 -6.34 -7.46 -40.99
N LEU A 397 -6.28 -6.95 -39.76
CA LEU A 397 -7.37 -7.12 -38.80
C LEU A 397 -8.66 -6.43 -39.26
N ASP A 398 -8.57 -5.20 -39.77
CA ASP A 398 -9.71 -4.43 -40.26
C ASP A 398 -10.36 -5.11 -41.49
N GLN A 399 -9.54 -5.64 -42.42
CA GLN A 399 -10.01 -6.38 -43.60
C GLN A 399 -10.75 -7.66 -43.21
N ASN A 400 -10.18 -8.47 -42.32
CA ASN A 400 -10.82 -9.71 -41.85
C ASN A 400 -12.15 -9.46 -41.11
N GLN A 401 -12.25 -8.34 -40.38
CA GLN A 401 -13.51 -7.95 -39.72
C GLN A 401 -14.58 -7.47 -40.72
N ALA A 402 -14.19 -6.78 -41.79
CA ALA A 402 -15.08 -6.38 -42.87
C ALA A 402 -15.62 -7.59 -43.65
N ASP A 403 -14.76 -8.58 -43.93
CA ASP A 403 -15.16 -9.81 -44.61
C ASP A 403 -16.10 -10.67 -43.75
N THR A 404 -15.85 -10.75 -42.44
CA THR A 404 -16.73 -11.48 -41.49
C THR A 404 -18.12 -10.85 -41.42
N LYS A 405 -18.21 -9.51 -41.38
CA LYS A 405 -19.50 -8.80 -41.44
C LYS A 405 -20.21 -9.00 -42.78
N THR A 406 -19.48 -8.98 -43.88
CA THR A 406 -20.03 -9.19 -45.22
C THR A 406 -20.54 -10.62 -45.40
N GLN A 407 -19.87 -11.62 -44.82
CA GLN A 407 -20.34 -13.01 -44.79
C GLN A 407 -21.57 -13.20 -43.90
N SER A 408 -21.65 -12.56 -42.72
CA SER A 408 -22.84 -12.62 -41.87
C SER A 408 -24.06 -11.98 -42.55
N THR A 409 -23.88 -10.84 -43.22
CA THR A 409 -24.97 -10.18 -43.96
C THR A 409 -25.38 -10.97 -45.22
N LYS A 410 -24.44 -11.65 -45.90
CA LYS A 410 -24.77 -12.59 -46.99
C LYS A 410 -25.51 -13.83 -46.52
N GLN A 411 -25.20 -14.36 -45.33
CA GLN A 411 -25.93 -15.48 -44.74
C GLN A 411 -27.34 -15.10 -44.27
N GLU A 412 -27.55 -13.87 -43.78
CA GLU A 412 -28.88 -13.34 -43.49
C GLU A 412 -29.71 -13.12 -44.77
N LEU A 413 -29.12 -12.51 -45.82
CA LEU A 413 -29.79 -12.35 -47.12
C LEU A 413 -30.10 -13.68 -47.81
N GLN A 414 -29.23 -14.70 -47.70
CA GLN A 414 -29.53 -16.04 -48.21
C GLN A 414 -30.66 -16.71 -47.43
N LYS A 415 -30.76 -16.53 -46.11
CA LYS A 415 -31.88 -17.08 -45.33
C LYS A 415 -33.22 -16.45 -45.72
N ASP A 416 -33.26 -15.16 -46.02
CA ASP A 416 -34.48 -14.49 -46.53
C ASP A 416 -34.87 -15.00 -47.94
N LEU A 417 -33.89 -15.22 -48.83
CA LEU A 417 -34.13 -15.73 -50.19
C LEU A 417 -34.66 -17.18 -50.25
N PHE A 418 -34.47 -17.99 -49.19
CA PHE A 418 -35.02 -19.34 -49.08
C PHE A 418 -36.30 -19.43 -48.22
N ALA A 419 -36.73 -18.33 -47.60
CA ALA A 419 -38.03 -18.28 -46.91
C ALA A 419 -39.20 -18.16 -47.91
N ASP A 420 -38.99 -17.49 -49.05
CA ASP A 420 -40.02 -17.25 -50.08
C ASP A 420 -40.20 -18.40 -51.10
N VAL A 421 -39.51 -19.54 -50.94
CA VAL A 421 -39.62 -20.69 -51.88
C VAL A 421 -40.33 -21.91 -51.27
N MET A 422 -40.92 -21.79 -50.07
CA MET A 422 -41.68 -22.88 -49.43
C MET A 422 -43.11 -22.52 -49.01
N GLU A 423 -43.76 -21.57 -49.68
CA GLU A 423 -45.21 -21.40 -49.65
C GLU A 423 -45.77 -21.49 -51.07
N GLU A 424 -45.94 -22.70 -51.59
CA GLU A 424 -47.01 -23.07 -52.53
C GLU A 424 -46.81 -24.53 -52.93
N CYS A 425 -47.39 -25.44 -52.16
CA CYS A 425 -47.98 -26.73 -52.57
C CYS A 425 -48.39 -27.46 -51.29
N ASP A 426 -49.68 -27.38 -50.92
CA ASP A 426 -50.52 -28.54 -50.63
C ASP A 426 -51.88 -28.07 -50.09
N ASP A 427 -52.78 -27.74 -51.02
CA ASP A 427 -54.22 -27.90 -50.84
C ASP A 427 -54.64 -29.07 -51.75
N TYR A 428 -54.91 -30.24 -51.18
CA TYR A 428 -56.05 -31.14 -51.44
C TYR A 428 -55.96 -32.45 -50.65
#